data_AF-A0A2M9Y599-F1
#
_entry.id   AF-A0A2M9Y599-F1
#
_cell.length_a   1.000
_cell.length_b   1.000
_cell.length_c   1.000
_cell.angle_alpha   90.00
_cell.angle_beta   90.00
_cell.angle_gamma   90.00
#
_symmetry.space_group_name_H-M   'P 1'
#
loop_
_entity.id
_entity.type
_entity.pdbx_description
1 polymer ?
#
loop_
_entity_poly.entity_id
_entity_poly.type
_entity_poly.pdbx_seq_one_letter_code
_entity_poly.pdbx_strand_id
1 'polypeptide(L)' 'MTIRLENSTGRRNGRFVAYEYGEDLFGTLYLNKFSGREKGRLIDKWRLNDLGSLIRVLDTEISRREEENYERPLFH' A
#
# COMPACT_ATOMS: atom_id res chain seq x y z
N MET A 1 12.39 -0.36 4.15
CA MET A 1 12.15 0.30 2.85
C MET A 1 10.70 0.70 2.78
N THR A 2 10.34 1.75 2.03
CA THR A 2 8.97 2.29 2.04
C THR A 2 8.54 2.74 0.65
N ILE A 3 7.33 2.33 0.24
CA ILE A 3 6.63 2.82 -0.95
C ILE A 3 5.44 3.64 -0.45
N ARG A 4 5.33 4.90 -0.88
CA ARG A 4 4.23 5.79 -0.50
C ARG A 4 3.47 6.22 -1.75
N LEU A 5 2.17 5.94 -1.74
CA LEU A 5 1.23 6.34 -2.79
C LEU A 5 0.31 7.42 -2.23
N GLU A 6 0.46 8.63 -2.75
CA GLU A 6 -0.35 9.78 -2.36
C GLU A 6 -1.36 10.11 -3.45
N ASN A 7 -2.61 10.31 -3.04
CA ASN A 7 -3.64 10.77 -3.94
C ASN A 7 -3.57 12.30 -4.07
N SER A 8 -3.08 12.76 -5.22
CA SER A 8 -2.99 14.17 -5.60
C SER A 8 -4.20 14.68 -6.39
N THR A 9 -5.21 13.83 -6.68
CA THR A 9 -6.34 14.14 -7.56
C THR A 9 -7.71 13.89 -6.91
N GLY A 10 -8.73 14.64 -7.33
CA GLY A 10 -10.14 14.42 -6.93
C GLY A 10 -10.50 14.75 -5.47
N ARG A 11 -11.66 14.25 -5.00
CA ARG A 11 -12.28 14.57 -3.68
C ARG A 11 -11.49 14.07 -2.47
N ARG A 12 -10.54 13.13 -2.63
CA ARG A 12 -9.74 12.53 -1.54
C ARG A 12 -8.29 13.02 -1.54
N ASN A 13 -8.03 14.19 -2.12
CA ASN A 13 -6.73 14.84 -2.13
C ASN A 13 -6.08 14.87 -0.73
N GLY A 14 -4.78 14.59 -0.68
CA GLY A 14 -3.95 14.50 0.53
C GLY A 14 -4.06 13.18 1.28
N ARG A 15 -4.88 12.23 0.83
CA ARG A 15 -4.92 10.87 1.42
C ARG A 15 -3.80 10.02 0.82
N PHE A 16 -3.08 9.30 1.67
CA PHE A 16 -2.02 8.38 1.25
C PHE A 16 -2.28 6.96 1.74
N VAL A 17 -1.57 6.03 1.09
CA VAL A 17 -1.20 4.74 1.68
C VAL A 17 0.28 4.52 1.51
N ALA A 18 0.88 3.94 2.54
CA ALA A 18 2.28 3.56 2.52
C ALA A 18 2.42 2.08 2.80
N TYR A 19 3.36 1.46 2.11
CA TYR A 19 3.77 0.08 2.27
C TYR A 19 5.19 0.10 2.79
N GLU A 20 5.38 -0.35 4.02
CA GLU A 20 6.70 -0.48 4.64
C GLU A 20 7.07 -1.95 4.68
N TYR A 21 8.22 -2.28 4.13
CA TYR A 21 8.71 -3.66 4.09
C TYR A 21 10.19 -3.74 4.42
N GLY A 22 10.57 -4.92 4.87
CA GLY A 22 11.94 -5.25 5.21
C GLY A 22 12.02 -6.64 5.80
N GLU A 23 13.19 -6.92 6.35
CA GLU A 23 13.48 -8.16 7.05
C GLU A 23 13.59 -7.84 8.55
N ASP A 24 13.02 -8.70 9.40
CA ASP A 24 13.16 -8.57 10.84
C ASP A 24 14.49 -9.16 11.34
N LEU A 25 14.71 -9.12 12.66
CA LEU A 25 15.93 -9.64 13.29
C LEU A 25 16.10 -11.17 13.14
N PHE A 26 15.06 -11.88 12.70
CA PHE A 26 15.04 -13.34 12.54
C PHE A 26 15.01 -13.75 11.07
N GLY A 27 15.21 -12.81 10.15
CA GLY A 27 15.20 -13.09 8.72
C GLY A 27 13.81 -13.20 8.09
N THR A 28 12.75 -12.87 8.83
CA THR A 28 11.39 -12.93 8.29
C THR A 28 11.07 -11.65 7.55
N LEU A 29 10.59 -11.77 6.31
CA LEU A 29 10.12 -10.61 5.57
C LEU A 29 8.77 -10.15 6.10
N TYR A 30 8.64 -8.84 6.28
CA TYR A 30 7.39 -8.21 6.68
C TYR A 30 6.94 -7.18 5.65
N LEU A 31 5.63 -6.96 5.62
CA LEU A 31 5.00 -5.86 4.91
C LEU A 31 3.93 -5.26 5.83
N ASN A 32 4.00 -3.96 6.06
CA ASN A 32 3.03 -3.19 6.84
C ASN A 32 2.36 -2.19 5.91
N LYS A 33 1.02 -2.17 5.92
CA LYS A 33 0.22 -1.19 5.16
C LYS A 33 -0.31 -0.12 6.10
N PHE A 34 -0.05 1.14 5.76
CA PHE A 34 -0.52 2.31 6.47
C PHE A 34 -1.47 3.11 5.59
N SER A 35 -2.53 3.69 6.14
CA SER A 35 -3.39 4.67 5.45
C SER A 35 -3.64 5.90 6.31
N GLY A 36 -3.67 7.07 5.71
CA GLY A 36 -3.91 8.33 6.42
C GLY A 36 -3.93 9.56 5.53
N ARG A 37 -3.95 10.74 6.14
CA ARG A 37 -3.72 12.04 5.48
C ARG A 37 -2.40 12.67 5.95
N GLU A 38 -2.30 13.01 7.24
CA GLU A 38 -1.04 13.45 7.87
C GLU A 38 -0.34 12.32 8.61
N LYS A 39 -1.04 11.66 9.54
CA LYS A 39 -0.54 10.49 10.26
C LYS A 39 -1.15 9.21 9.68
N GLY A 40 -0.29 8.24 9.37
CA GLY A 40 -0.70 6.94 8.88
C GLY A 40 -1.14 6.06 10.03
N ARG A 41 -2.32 5.45 9.91
CA ARG A 41 -2.72 4.32 10.76
C ARG A 41 -2.33 3.03 10.07
N LEU A 42 -1.72 2.13 10.82
CA LEU A 42 -1.48 0.76 10.40
C LEU A 42 -2.82 0.04 10.20
N ILE A 43 -3.07 -0.42 8.99
CA ILE A 43 -4.33 -1.06 8.60
C ILE A 43 -4.17 -2.53 8.27
N ASP A 44 -2.96 -2.96 7.88
CA ASP A 44 -2.71 -4.37 7.58
C ASP A 44 -1.24 -4.76 7.78
N LYS A 45 -1.00 -6.06 7.95
CA LYS A 45 0.33 -6.66 8.13
C LYS A 45 0.42 -8.03 7.49
N TRP A 46 1.54 -8.29 6.82
CA TRP A 46 1.90 -9.60 6.33
C TRP A 46 3.26 -10.03 6.87
N ARG A 47 3.38 -11.32 7.16
CA ARG A 47 4.66 -12.03 7.31
C ARG A 47 4.82 -12.94 6.12
N LEU A 48 5.98 -12.88 5.50
CA LEU A 48 6.24 -13.44 4.19
C LEU A 48 7.51 -14.30 4.26
N ASN A 49 7.49 -15.41 3.54
CA ASN A 49 8.56 -16.40 3.60
C ASN A 49 9.72 -16.05 2.66
N ASP A 50 9.46 -15.25 1.62
CA ASP A 50 10.41 -14.97 0.55
C ASP A 50 10.10 -13.67 -0.19
N LEU A 51 11.09 -13.18 -0.93
CA LEU A 51 10.99 -11.92 -1.69
C LEU A 51 9.93 -12.00 -2.80
N GLY A 52 9.73 -13.17 -3.41
CA GLY A 52 8.70 -13.37 -4.43
C GLY A 52 7.29 -13.21 -3.86
N SER A 53 7.05 -13.72 -2.66
CA SER A 53 5.79 -13.51 -1.93
C SER A 53 5.56 -12.02 -1.62
N LEU A 54 6.59 -11.28 -1.24
CA LEU A 54 6.51 -9.83 -1.04
C LEU A 54 6.11 -9.08 -2.31
N ILE A 55 6.78 -9.38 -3.43
CA ILE A 55 6.51 -8.73 -4.71
C ILE A 55 5.08 -9.01 -5.16
N ARG A 56 4.58 -10.24 -5.04
CA ARG A 56 3.21 -10.61 -5.42
C ARG A 56 2.15 -9.88 -4.60
N VAL A 57 2.36 -9.75 -3.29
CA VAL A 57 1.42 -9.01 -2.42
C VAL A 57 1.42 -7.53 -2.78
N LEU A 58 2.60 -6.93 -2.99
CA LEU A 58 2.72 -5.54 -3.42
C LEU A 58 2.03 -5.31 -4.77
N ASP A 59 2.26 -6.18 -5.76
CA ASP A 59 1.67 -6.09 -7.10
C ASP A 59 0.14 -6.15 -7.05
N THR A 60 -0.41 -7.10 -6.28
CA THR A 60 -1.86 -7.23 -6.06
C THR A 60 -2.44 -5.98 -5.39
N GLU A 61 -1.77 -5.49 -4.34
CA GLU A 61 -2.22 -4.34 -3.56
C GLU A 61 -2.18 -3.03 -4.33
N ILE A 62 -1.16 -2.83 -5.16
CA ILE A 62 -1.02 -1.66 -6.02
C ILE A 62 -2.05 -1.73 -7.13
N SER A 63 -2.18 -2.87 -7.83
CA SER A 63 -3.15 -3.06 -8.92
C SER A 63 -4.58 -2.79 -8.45
N ARG A 64 -4.99 -3.38 -7.31
CA ARG A 64 -6.33 -3.14 -6.73
C ARG A 64 -6.58 -1.67 -6.43
N ARG A 65 -5.53 -0.95 -6.03
CA ARG A 65 -5.62 0.47 -5.68
C ARG A 65 -5.69 1.35 -6.92
N GLU A 66 -4.98 0.97 -7.96
CA GLU A 66 -5.11 1.61 -9.27
C GLU A 66 -6.54 1.44 -9.76
N GLU A 67 -7.13 0.24 -9.70
CA GLU A 67 -8.55 0.02 -10.01
C GLU A 67 -9.47 0.92 -9.14
N GLU A 68 -9.29 0.92 -7.82
CA GLU A 68 -10.10 1.75 -6.89
C GLU A 68 -10.05 3.27 -7.19
N ASN A 69 -8.96 3.79 -7.79
CA ASN A 69 -8.80 5.24 -8.07
C ASN A 69 -8.91 5.60 -9.56
N TYR A 70 -8.69 4.67 -10.48
CA TYR A 70 -8.76 4.88 -11.94
C TYR A 70 -10.05 4.31 -12.55
N GLU A 71 -10.87 3.53 -11.85
CA GLU A 71 -12.19 3.13 -12.35
C GLU A 71 -13.19 4.31 -12.34
N ARG A 72 -13.08 5.04 -13.45
CA ARG A 72 -14.05 5.86 -14.18
C ARG A 72 -14.59 7.12 -13.49
N PRO A 73 -14.47 8.31 -14.13
CA PRO A 73 -15.41 9.38 -13.82
C PRO A 73 -16.83 8.82 -14.03
N LEU A 74 -17.60 8.74 -12.95
CA LEU A 74 -19.04 8.59 -13.03
C LEU A 74 -19.56 9.83 -13.75
N PHE A 75 -19.70 9.72 -15.08
CA PHE A 75 -20.61 10.58 -15.82
C PHE A 75 -22.02 10.17 -15.38
N HIS A 76 -22.57 10.92 -14.43
CA HIS A 76 -24.00 11.02 -14.18
C HIS A 76 -24.36 12.48 -13.96
#